data_AF-A0A520VXJ8-F1
#
_entry.id   AF-A0A520VXJ8-F1
#
_cell.length_a   1.000
_cell.length_b   1.000
_cell.length_c   1.000
_cell.angle_alpha   90.00
_cell.angle_beta   90.00
_cell.angle_gamma   90.00
#
_symmetry.space_group_name_H-M   'P 1'
#
loop_
_entity.id
_entity.type
_entity.pdbx_description
1 polymer ?
#
loop_
_entity_poly.entity_id
_entity_poly.type
_entity_poly.pdbx_seq_one_letter_code
_entity_poly.pdbx_strand_id
1 'polypeptide(L)'
;RRMYVIIPFILFAFLLPFISKSGPAIYLYKSIAIYEDGLFEMCNILVKSMAGVSMAVALSATTSQFDIIKGLQKIKFPKIFVAILSFALRYISVYVSEFKRVKLSMKSRGFQNKSLADSMTVAYGGSAMLIRGFERGEKVYSSMISRGFDGSLYVSAKKWNQSKQLYFLSVTALLANIIGYFV
;
A
#
# COMPACT_ATOMS: atom_id res chain seq x y z
N ARG A 1 15.64 -3.64 -6.47
CA ARG A 1 14.76 -4.58 -5.72
C ARG A 1 13.30 -4.13 -5.63
N ARG A 2 12.96 -2.87 -5.31
CA ARG A 2 11.54 -2.42 -5.22
C ARG A 2 10.79 -2.40 -6.57
N MET A 3 11.48 -2.21 -7.69
CA MET A 3 10.88 -2.28 -9.04
C MET A 3 10.47 -3.69 -9.50
N TYR A 4 10.84 -4.76 -8.79
CA TYR A 4 10.44 -6.12 -9.18
C TYR A 4 8.93 -6.37 -9.09
N VAL A 5 8.18 -5.47 -8.45
CA VAL A 5 6.71 -5.45 -8.45
C VAL A 5 6.12 -5.30 -9.86
N ILE A 6 6.90 -4.75 -10.82
CA ILE A 6 6.48 -4.53 -12.21
C ILE A 6 6.55 -5.80 -13.07
N ILE A 7 7.33 -6.81 -12.68
CA ILE A 7 7.58 -8.02 -13.48
C ILE A 7 6.30 -8.70 -14.00
N PRO A 8 5.24 -8.97 -13.20
CA PRO A 8 4.03 -9.59 -13.71
C PRO A 8 3.29 -8.70 -14.74
N PHE A 9 3.39 -7.37 -14.62
CA PHE A 9 2.79 -6.44 -15.58
C PHE A 9 3.54 -6.41 -16.90
N ILE A 10 4.88 -6.45 -16.88
CA ILE A 10 5.69 -6.56 -18.10
C ILE A 10 5.39 -7.88 -18.81
N LEU A 11 5.35 -8.99 -18.05
CA LEU A 11 5.03 -10.31 -18.57
C LEU A 11 3.67 -10.29 -19.26
N PHE A 12 2.64 -9.78 -18.58
CA PHE A 12 1.28 -9.70 -19.11
C PHE A 12 1.19 -8.78 -20.34
N ALA A 13 1.83 -7.61 -20.31
CA ALA A 13 1.84 -6.69 -21.44
C ALA A 13 2.45 -7.33 -22.70
N PHE A 14 3.51 -8.13 -22.54
CA PHE A 14 4.17 -8.84 -23.65
C PHE A 14 3.27 -9.91 -24.30
N LEU A 15 2.24 -10.39 -23.61
CA LEU A 15 1.27 -11.36 -24.13
C LEU A 15 0.16 -10.70 -24.96
N LEU A 16 -0.10 -9.40 -24.79
CA LEU A 16 -1.22 -8.71 -25.45
C LEU A 16 -1.13 -8.63 -26.98
N PRO A 17 0.04 -8.39 -27.60
CA PRO A 17 0.18 -8.40 -29.06
C PRO A 17 -0.24 -9.74 -29.71
N PHE A 18 -0.27 -10.82 -28.92
CA PHE A 18 -0.60 -12.18 -29.37
C PHE A 18 -2.04 -12.62 -29.04
N ILE A 19 -2.69 -11.98 -28.05
CA ILE A 19 -4.02 -12.37 -27.55
C ILE A 19 -5.11 -11.46 -28.09
N SER A 20 -4.82 -10.17 -28.28
CA SER A 20 -5.82 -9.18 -28.69
C SER A 20 -6.16 -9.38 -30.17
N LYS A 21 -7.26 -10.09 -30.46
CA LYS A 21 -7.79 -10.29 -31.83
C LYS A 21 -8.64 -9.12 -32.33
N SER A 22 -8.34 -7.90 -31.89
CA SER A 22 -8.96 -6.68 -32.43
C SER A 22 -7.94 -6.04 -33.38
N GLY A 23 -8.38 -5.78 -34.61
CA GLY A 23 -7.60 -5.05 -35.62
C GLY A 23 -7.02 -5.89 -36.78
N PRO A 24 -6.54 -5.25 -37.85
CA PRO A 24 -5.85 -5.91 -38.96
C PRO A 24 -4.50 -6.48 -38.51
N ALA A 25 -4.21 -7.73 -38.90
CA ALA A 25 -2.94 -8.37 -38.59
C ALA A 25 -1.82 -7.79 -39.49
N ILE A 26 -0.81 -7.16 -38.89
CA ILE A 26 0.29 -6.52 -39.64
C ILE A 26 1.30 -7.55 -40.14
N TYR A 27 1.56 -8.60 -39.34
CA TYR A 27 2.48 -9.69 -39.66
C TYR A 27 1.88 -11.04 -39.30
N LEU A 28 1.95 -11.98 -40.24
CA LEU A 28 1.47 -13.35 -40.08
C LEU A 28 2.64 -14.29 -40.37
N TYR A 29 3.32 -14.74 -39.31
CA TYR A 29 4.35 -15.77 -39.43
C TYR A 29 3.87 -17.04 -38.72
N LYS A 30 3.68 -18.10 -39.52
CA LYS A 30 3.51 -19.49 -39.05
C LYS A 30 2.49 -19.66 -37.90
N SER A 31 1.30 -19.06 -38.06
CA SER A 31 0.13 -19.12 -37.15
C SER A 31 0.12 -18.17 -35.95
N ILE A 32 1.08 -17.25 -35.85
CA ILE A 32 1.08 -16.18 -34.84
C ILE A 32 0.85 -14.85 -35.58
N ALA A 33 -0.30 -14.23 -35.31
CA ALA A 33 -0.64 -12.91 -35.82
C ALA A 33 -0.26 -11.85 -34.79
N ILE A 34 0.44 -10.80 -35.22
CA ILE A 34 0.71 -9.61 -34.41
C ILE A 34 -0.30 -8.54 -34.81
N TYR A 35 -1.09 -8.09 -33.83
CA TYR A 35 -2.11 -7.06 -34.01
C TYR A 35 -1.56 -5.67 -33.66
N GLU A 36 -1.89 -4.66 -34.47
CA GLU A 36 -1.49 -3.26 -34.24
C GLU A 36 -2.01 -2.75 -32.89
N ASP A 37 -3.28 -3.01 -32.61
CA ASP A 37 -3.94 -2.60 -31.38
C ASP A 37 -3.27 -3.22 -30.15
N GLY A 38 -2.86 -4.49 -30.23
CA GLY A 38 -2.15 -5.18 -29.15
C GLY A 38 -0.76 -4.60 -28.85
N LEU A 39 -0.07 -4.03 -29.86
CA LEU A 39 1.20 -3.31 -29.65
C LEU A 39 0.98 -1.96 -28.95
N PHE A 40 -0.05 -1.21 -29.32
CA PHE A 40 -0.41 0.03 -28.65
C PHE A 40 -0.83 -0.22 -27.19
N GLU A 41 -1.64 -1.26 -26.94
CA GLU A 41 -2.04 -1.67 -25.59
C GLU A 41 -0.85 -2.09 -24.73
N MET A 42 0.08 -2.88 -25.30
CA MET A 42 1.33 -3.26 -24.64
C MET A 42 2.13 -2.03 -24.21
N CYS A 43 2.37 -1.10 -25.14
CA CYS A 43 3.10 0.14 -24.86
C CYS A 43 2.41 0.98 -23.77
N ASN A 44 1.10 1.10 -23.82
CA ASN A 44 0.33 1.89 -22.84
C ASN A 44 0.47 1.31 -21.43
N ILE A 45 0.33 -0.01 -21.27
CA ILE A 45 0.47 -0.68 -19.97
C ILE A 45 1.90 -0.59 -19.45
N LEU A 46 2.91 -0.76 -20.30
CA LEU A 46 4.32 -0.64 -19.90
C LEU A 46 4.63 0.77 -19.37
N VAL A 47 4.21 1.81 -20.09
CA VAL A 47 4.44 3.20 -19.69
C VAL A 47 3.68 3.53 -18.40
N LYS A 48 2.38 3.20 -18.32
CA LYS A 48 1.56 3.49 -17.13
C LYS A 48 2.06 2.74 -15.88
N SER A 49 2.42 1.47 -16.01
CA SER A 49 2.93 0.67 -14.89
C SER A 49 4.28 1.19 -14.39
N MET A 50 5.20 1.55 -15.29
CA MET A 50 6.50 2.10 -14.92
C MET A 50 6.38 3.47 -14.26
N ALA A 51 5.50 4.35 -14.76
CA ALA A 51 5.19 5.63 -14.14
C ALA A 51 4.55 5.47 -12.75
N GLY A 52 3.53 4.61 -12.63
CA GLY A 52 2.83 4.39 -11.36
C GLY A 52 3.73 3.82 -10.26
N VAL A 53 4.53 2.80 -10.59
CA VAL A 53 5.42 2.18 -9.58
C VAL A 53 6.58 3.10 -9.21
N SER A 54 7.15 3.86 -10.16
CA SER A 54 8.19 4.83 -9.84
C SER A 54 7.68 5.93 -8.91
N MET A 55 6.46 6.45 -9.14
CA MET A 55 5.81 7.40 -8.23
C MET A 55 5.55 6.78 -6.85
N ALA A 56 5.03 5.56 -6.77
CA ALA A 56 4.77 4.88 -5.50
C ALA A 56 6.07 4.66 -4.70
N VAL A 57 7.15 4.28 -5.37
CA VAL A 57 8.47 4.09 -4.75
C VAL A 57 9.03 5.42 -4.26
N ALA A 58 8.94 6.48 -5.07
CA ALA A 58 9.38 7.82 -4.69
C ALA A 58 8.63 8.30 -3.44
N LEU A 59 7.30 8.22 -3.44
CA LEU A 59 6.46 8.59 -2.29
C LEU A 59 6.84 7.80 -1.03
N SER A 60 6.98 6.48 -1.15
CA SER A 60 7.38 5.62 -0.03
C SER A 60 8.80 5.90 0.48
N ALA A 61 9.69 6.45 -0.35
CA ALA A 61 11.06 6.76 0.02
C ALA A 61 11.19 8.15 0.66
N THR A 62 10.42 9.13 0.20
CA THR A 62 10.54 10.53 0.66
C THR A 62 9.61 10.89 1.81
N THR A 63 8.52 10.14 2.01
CA THR A 63 7.45 10.52 2.95
C THR A 63 7.35 9.53 4.10
N SER A 64 7.34 10.05 5.34
CA SER A 64 7.15 9.21 6.53
C SER A 64 5.69 8.77 6.68
N GLN A 65 5.46 7.66 7.40
CA GLN A 65 4.11 7.10 7.58
C GLN A 65 3.15 8.11 8.24
N PHE A 66 3.63 8.89 9.21
CA PHE A 66 2.82 9.93 9.87
C PHE A 66 2.54 11.14 8.97
N ASP A 67 3.41 11.44 8.00
CA ASP A 67 3.19 12.55 7.08
C ASP A 67 2.07 12.26 6.08
N ILE A 68 1.84 10.99 5.73
CA ILE A 68 0.69 10.55 4.93
C ILE A 68 -0.62 10.85 5.67
N ILE A 69 -0.71 10.52 6.97
CA ILE A 69 -1.90 10.82 7.78
C ILE A 69 -2.17 12.33 7.88
N LYS A 70 -1.11 13.14 8.05
CA LYS A 70 -1.26 14.61 8.02
C LYS A 70 -1.80 15.09 6.69
N GLY A 71 -1.39 14.46 5.58
CA GLY A 71 -1.94 14.70 4.25
C GLY A 71 -3.46 14.44 4.21
N LEU A 72 -3.91 13.30 4.73
CA LEU A 72 -5.34 12.96 4.84
C LEU A 72 -6.12 14.00 5.67
N GLN A 73 -5.54 14.47 6.77
CA GLN A 73 -6.15 15.50 7.61
C GLN A 73 -6.30 16.84 6.85
N LYS A 74 -5.34 17.20 5.99
CA LYS A 74 -5.43 18.42 5.15
C LYS A 74 -6.54 18.34 4.11
N ILE A 75 -6.82 17.14 3.58
CA ILE A 75 -7.89 16.91 2.60
C ILE A 75 -9.27 16.82 3.30
N LYS A 76 -9.36 17.17 4.59
CA LYS A 76 -10.58 17.12 5.41
C LYS A 76 -11.20 15.71 5.52
N PHE A 77 -10.35 14.67 5.55
CA PHE A 77 -10.81 13.32 5.86
C PHE A 77 -11.43 13.27 7.28
N PRO A 78 -12.47 12.45 7.54
CA PRO A 78 -13.15 12.49 8.84
C PRO A 78 -12.21 12.18 10.01
N LYS A 79 -12.31 12.99 11.07
CA LYS A 79 -11.37 13.00 12.22
C LYS A 79 -11.22 11.64 12.89
N ILE A 80 -12.31 10.87 12.97
CA ILE A 80 -12.32 9.54 13.58
C ILE A 80 -11.37 8.57 12.86
N PHE A 81 -11.37 8.55 11.53
CA PHE A 81 -10.48 7.68 10.77
C PHE A 81 -9.02 8.12 10.90
N VAL A 82 -8.76 9.43 10.90
CA VAL A 82 -7.41 9.97 11.13
C VAL A 82 -6.88 9.52 12.50
N ALA A 83 -7.71 9.54 13.54
CA ALA A 83 -7.34 9.07 14.88
C ALA A 83 -7.04 7.56 14.89
N ILE A 84 -7.92 6.74 14.30
CA ILE A 84 -7.73 5.28 14.20
C ILE A 84 -6.43 4.95 13.46
N LEU A 85 -6.19 5.55 12.29
CA LEU A 85 -4.95 5.33 11.52
C LEU A 85 -3.71 5.78 12.31
N SER A 86 -3.80 6.91 13.03
CA SER A 86 -2.69 7.42 13.84
C SER A 86 -2.30 6.45 14.95
N PHE A 87 -3.30 5.86 15.62
CA PHE A 87 -3.07 4.82 16.61
C PHE A 87 -2.52 3.54 15.99
N ALA A 88 -3.06 3.10 14.85
CA ALA A 88 -2.56 1.93 14.15
C ALA A 88 -1.06 2.08 13.81
N LEU A 89 -0.65 3.23 13.25
CA LEU A 89 0.76 3.51 12.97
C LEU A 89 1.63 3.63 14.22
N ARG A 90 1.11 4.21 15.30
CA ARG A 90 1.85 4.32 16.57
C ARG A 90 2.08 2.96 17.22
N TYR A 91 1.08 2.07 17.16
CA TYR A 91 1.11 0.77 17.83
C TYR A 91 1.64 -0.37 16.97
N ILE A 92 1.83 -0.19 15.65
CA ILE A 92 2.34 -1.27 14.78
C ILE A 92 3.69 -1.80 15.24
N SER A 93 4.62 -0.91 15.62
CA SER A 93 5.95 -1.30 16.10
C SER A 93 5.87 -2.08 17.41
N VAL A 94 4.98 -1.66 18.29
CA VAL A 94 4.69 -2.32 19.57
C VAL A 94 4.12 -3.72 19.32
N TYR A 95 3.10 -3.84 18.47
CA TYR A 95 2.52 -5.12 18.09
C TYR A 95 3.53 -6.06 17.44
N VAL A 96 4.42 -5.55 16.58
CA VAL A 96 5.49 -6.36 15.98
C VAL A 96 6.46 -6.88 17.04
N SER A 97 6.79 -6.07 18.05
CA SER A 97 7.67 -6.50 19.14
C SER A 97 7.02 -7.57 20.02
N GLU A 98 5.73 -7.43 20.33
CA GLU A 98 4.95 -8.44 21.05
C GLU A 98 4.81 -9.72 20.22
N PHE A 99 4.57 -9.59 18.91
CA PHE A 99 4.50 -10.73 17.99
C PHE A 99 5.79 -11.54 18.01
N LYS A 100 6.94 -10.86 17.92
CA LYS A 100 8.25 -11.51 18.03
C LYS A 100 8.43 -12.21 19.38
N ARG A 101 8.00 -11.59 20.49
CA ARG A 101 8.11 -12.15 21.84
C ARG A 101 7.27 -13.42 22.00
N VAL A 102 6.02 -13.41 21.53
CA VAL A 102 5.15 -14.59 21.56
C VAL A 102 5.73 -15.70 20.68
N LYS A 103 6.14 -15.37 19.44
CA LYS A 103 6.76 -16.35 18.54
C LYS A 103 8.00 -17.00 19.17
N LEU A 104 8.85 -16.22 19.84
CA LEU A 104 10.02 -16.75 20.53
C LEU A 104 9.61 -17.67 21.69
N SER A 105 8.62 -17.27 22.50
CA SER A 105 8.13 -18.10 23.62
C SER A 105 7.54 -19.44 23.15
N MET A 106 6.83 -19.45 22.02
CA MET A 106 6.31 -20.68 21.41
C MET A 106 7.45 -21.59 20.98
N LYS A 107 8.47 -21.03 20.30
CA LYS A 107 9.66 -21.79 19.87
C LYS A 107 10.41 -22.39 21.05
N SER A 108 10.56 -21.66 22.16
CA SER A 108 11.21 -22.16 23.39
C SER A 108 10.44 -23.31 24.04
N ARG A 109 9.12 -23.38 23.87
CA ARG A 109 8.27 -24.49 24.34
C ARG A 109 8.25 -25.69 23.39
N GLY A 110 9.12 -25.72 22.38
CA GLY A 110 9.22 -26.81 21.42
C GLY A 110 8.27 -26.74 20.24
N PHE A 111 7.59 -25.60 20.02
CA PHE A 111 6.72 -25.43 18.86
C PHE A 111 7.50 -25.52 17.54
N GLN A 112 7.13 -26.48 16.69
CA GLN A 112 7.64 -26.64 15.33
C GLN A 112 6.48 -26.48 14.36
N ASN A 113 6.60 -25.59 13.38
CA ASN A 113 5.55 -25.32 12.40
C ASN A 113 5.70 -26.30 11.22
N LYS A 114 5.24 -27.53 11.37
CA LYS A 114 5.44 -28.62 10.39
C LYS A 114 4.16 -29.01 9.67
N SER A 115 2.99 -28.85 10.29
CA SER A 115 1.71 -29.31 9.74
C SER A 115 0.60 -28.27 9.87
N LEU A 116 -0.46 -28.42 9.07
CA LEU A 116 -1.70 -27.65 9.18
C LEU A 116 -2.36 -27.83 10.57
N ALA A 117 -2.08 -28.94 11.27
CA ALA A 117 -2.50 -29.16 12.65
C ALA A 117 -1.90 -28.15 13.65
N ASP A 118 -0.73 -27.57 13.33
CA ASP A 118 -0.06 -26.57 14.16
C ASP A 118 -0.73 -25.19 14.10
N SER A 119 -1.66 -25.00 13.16
CA SER A 119 -2.43 -23.76 13.00
C SER A 119 -3.24 -23.40 14.24
N MET A 120 -3.69 -24.39 15.02
CA MET A 120 -4.43 -24.17 16.25
C MET A 120 -3.56 -23.52 17.34
N THR A 121 -2.30 -23.93 17.45
CA THR A 121 -1.33 -23.32 18.37
C THR A 121 -0.98 -21.89 17.97
N VAL A 122 -0.92 -21.61 16.66
CA VAL A 122 -0.79 -20.24 16.14
C VAL A 122 -2.03 -19.42 16.45
N ALA A 123 -3.23 -20.00 16.31
CA ALA A 123 -4.49 -19.35 16.64
C ALA A 123 -4.56 -18.97 18.13
N TYR A 124 -4.09 -19.82 19.05
CA TYR A 124 -3.98 -19.47 20.47
C TYR A 124 -3.00 -18.32 20.73
N GLY A 125 -1.87 -18.29 20.03
CA GLY A 125 -0.94 -17.15 20.08
C GLY A 125 -1.57 -15.86 19.57
N GLY A 126 -2.35 -15.94 18.49
CA GLY A 126 -3.09 -14.82 17.91
C GLY A 126 -4.21 -14.33 18.82
N SER A 127 -5.01 -15.23 19.38
CA SER A 127 -6.11 -14.88 20.29
C SER A 127 -5.59 -14.20 21.56
N ALA A 128 -4.50 -14.69 22.14
CA ALA A 128 -3.84 -14.05 23.26
C ALA A 128 -3.36 -12.62 22.93
N MET A 129 -2.86 -12.37 21.71
CA MET A 129 -2.51 -11.02 21.27
C MET A 129 -3.73 -10.12 21.10
N LEU A 130 -4.84 -10.64 20.57
CA LEU A 130 -6.07 -9.87 20.41
C LEU A 130 -6.61 -9.40 21.76
N ILE A 131 -6.66 -10.29 22.76
CA ILE A 131 -7.11 -9.95 24.12
C ILE A 131 -6.22 -8.86 24.72
N ARG A 132 -4.89 -9.04 24.69
CA ARG A 132 -3.94 -8.04 25.19
C ARG A 132 -4.04 -6.70 24.44
N GLY A 133 -4.30 -6.78 23.14
CA GLY A 133 -4.54 -5.65 22.27
C GLY A 133 -5.76 -4.83 22.68
N PHE A 134 -6.87 -5.53 22.93
CA PHE A 134 -8.12 -4.96 23.40
C PHE A 134 -7.96 -4.30 24.78
N GLU A 135 -7.41 -5.02 25.76
CA GLU A 135 -7.15 -4.49 27.11
C GLU A 135 -6.25 -3.24 27.09
N ARG A 136 -5.24 -3.22 26.22
CA ARG A 136 -4.38 -2.05 26.03
C ARG A 136 -5.14 -0.90 25.40
N GLY A 137 -6.01 -1.16 24.43
CA GLY A 137 -6.88 -0.17 23.81
C GLY A 137 -7.76 0.53 24.84
N GLU A 138 -8.46 -0.24 25.67
CA GLU A 138 -9.33 0.25 26.74
C GLU A 138 -8.57 1.10 27.77
N LYS A 139 -7.38 0.65 28.20
CA LYS A 139 -6.53 1.41 29.12
C LYS A 139 -6.08 2.76 28.54
N VAL A 140 -5.73 2.77 27.25
CA VAL A 140 -5.28 4.00 26.56
C VAL A 140 -6.47 4.94 26.38
N TYR A 141 -7.61 4.43 25.94
CA TYR A 141 -8.83 5.21 25.76
C TYR A 141 -9.30 5.84 27.09
N SER A 142 -9.32 5.06 28.17
CA SER A 142 -9.64 5.57 29.51
C SER A 142 -8.70 6.70 29.93
N SER A 143 -7.39 6.51 29.72
CA SER A 143 -6.38 7.54 30.00
C SER A 143 -6.54 8.79 29.14
N MET A 144 -7.04 8.65 27.91
CA MET A 144 -7.31 9.77 27.00
C MET A 144 -8.52 10.56 27.47
N ILE A 145 -9.61 9.90 27.87
CA ILE A 145 -10.79 10.57 28.45
C ILE A 145 -10.38 11.39 29.67
N SER A 146 -9.58 10.84 30.58
CA SER A 146 -9.10 11.58 31.77
C SER A 146 -8.26 12.82 31.43
N ARG A 147 -7.69 12.90 30.22
CA ARG A 147 -6.94 14.06 29.72
C ARG A 147 -7.77 15.03 28.88
N GLY A 148 -9.09 14.82 28.78
CA GLY A 148 -9.99 15.67 28.01
C GLY A 148 -10.00 15.37 26.51
N PHE A 149 -9.86 14.10 26.12
CA PHE A 149 -9.93 13.72 24.71
C PHE A 149 -11.32 14.02 24.09
N ASP A 150 -11.32 14.82 23.03
CA ASP A 150 -12.50 15.32 22.31
C ASP A 150 -12.78 14.56 20.99
N GLY A 151 -12.14 13.41 20.79
CA GLY A 151 -12.19 12.66 19.54
C GLY A 151 -11.16 13.11 18.50
N SER A 152 -10.34 14.12 18.79
CA SER A 152 -9.29 14.59 17.89
C SER A 152 -7.89 14.31 18.41
N LEU A 153 -7.00 13.83 17.53
CA LEU A 153 -5.58 13.75 17.80
C LEU A 153 -4.87 14.85 17.04
N TYR A 154 -4.28 15.80 17.77
CA TYR A 154 -3.46 16.83 17.18
C TYR A 154 -2.12 16.24 16.73
N VAL A 155 -2.01 15.94 15.44
CA VAL A 155 -0.74 15.55 14.84
C VAL A 155 0.04 16.83 14.53
N SER A 156 1.17 17.04 15.21
CA SER A 156 1.99 18.27 15.04
C SER A 156 2.29 18.53 13.55
N ALA A 157 1.86 19.71 13.09
CA ALA A 157 1.96 20.11 11.70
C ALA A 157 3.40 20.52 11.39
N LYS A 158 4.10 19.68 10.62
CA LYS A 158 5.37 20.09 10.00
C LYS A 158 5.05 21.09 8.88
N LYS A 159 5.67 22.27 8.90
CA LYS A 159 5.60 23.21 7.76
C LYS A 159 6.42 22.63 6.61
N TRP A 160 5.77 22.44 5.47
CA TRP A 160 6.40 21.96 4.24
C TRP A 160 6.70 23.17 3.36
N ASN A 161 7.91 23.23 2.79
CA ASN A 161 8.21 24.22 1.77
C ASN A 161 7.45 23.84 0.49
N GLN A 162 6.50 24.66 0.07
CA GLN A 162 5.70 24.39 -1.13
C GLN A 162 6.56 24.70 -2.36
N SER A 163 7.16 23.67 -2.96
CA SER A 163 7.79 23.83 -4.26
C SER A 163 6.72 23.92 -5.35
N LYS A 164 6.60 25.10 -5.97
CA LYS A 164 5.67 25.35 -7.10
C LYS A 164 5.91 24.40 -8.27
N GLN A 165 7.15 23.93 -8.46
CA GLN A 165 7.54 23.00 -9.52
C GLN A 165 6.94 21.60 -9.33
N LEU A 166 6.89 21.10 -8.09
CA LEU A 166 6.27 19.79 -7.80
C LEU A 166 4.75 19.81 -8.00
N TYR A 167 4.11 20.93 -7.66
CA TYR A 167 2.67 21.10 -7.88
C TYR A 167 2.33 21.21 -9.38
N PHE A 168 3.17 21.90 -10.15
CA PHE A 168 3.01 21.98 -11.59
C PHE A 168 3.17 20.60 -12.24
N LEU A 169 4.20 19.84 -11.84
CA LEU A 169 4.48 18.51 -12.38
C LEU A 169 3.41 17.46 -12.03
N SER A 170 2.79 17.54 -10.85
CA SER A 170 1.68 16.67 -10.50
C SER A 170 0.40 16.99 -11.26
N VAL A 171 0.10 18.28 -11.48
CA VAL A 171 -1.07 18.72 -12.25
C VAL A 171 -0.94 18.36 -13.73
N THR A 172 0.25 18.55 -14.34
CA THR A 172 0.47 18.17 -15.74
C THR A 172 0.40 16.66 -15.93
N ALA A 173 0.93 15.87 -14.99
CA ALA A 173 0.81 14.41 -15.04
C ALA A 173 -0.64 13.92 -14.92
N LEU A 174 -1.46 14.55 -14.08
CA LEU A 174 -2.89 14.24 -13.96
C LEU A 174 -3.65 14.59 -15.24
N LEU A 175 -3.39 15.77 -15.82
CA LEU A 175 -4.00 16.19 -17.09
C LEU A 175 -3.63 15.25 -18.23
N ALA A 176 -2.36 14.84 -18.35
CA ALA A 176 -1.92 13.88 -19.36
C ALA A 176 -2.62 12.52 -19.21
N ASN A 177 -2.86 12.05 -17.98
CA ASN A 177 -3.58 10.79 -17.74
C ASN A 177 -5.08 10.91 -18.07
N ILE A 178 -5.70 12.06 -17.81
CA ILE A 178 -7.11 12.30 -18.15
C ILE A 178 -7.26 12.39 -19.67
N ILE A 179 -6.38 13.11 -20.35
CA ILE A 179 -6.39 13.22 -21.81
C ILE A 179 -6.20 11.84 -22.45
N GLY A 180 -5.26 11.03 -21.95
CA GLY A 180 -5.08 9.64 -22.41
C GLY A 180 -6.11 8.62 -21.92
N TYR A 181 -7.17 9.04 -21.21
CA TYR A 181 -8.37 8.23 -20.96
C TYR A 181 -9.50 8.58 -21.94
N PHE A 182 -9.53 9.83 -22.42
CA PHE A 182 -10.53 10.31 -23.38
C PHE A 182 -10.15 10.11 -24.85
N VAL A 183 -8.85 9.94 -25.14
CA VAL A 183 -8.29 9.59 -26.46
C VAL A 183 -8.05 8.09 -26.51
#